data_AF-A0A3N5B2P6-F1
#
_entry.id   AF-A0A3N5B2P6-F1
#
_cell.length_a   1.000
_cell.length_b   1.000
_cell.length_c   1.000
_cell.angle_alpha   90.00
_cell.angle_beta   90.00
_cell.angle_gamma   90.00
#
_symmetry.space_group_name_H-M   'P 1'
#
loop_
_entity.id
_entity.type
_entity.pdbx_description
1 polymer ?
#
loop_
_entity_poly.entity_id
_entity_poly.type
_entity_poly.pdbx_seq_one_letter_code
_entity_poly.pdbx_strand_id
1 'polypeptide(L)' 'MSSESRPDEQVRHIREKAEELERAAQRSTDPDERRRLTDKALHIRQKLEELHGPESATMDPM' A
#
# COMPACT_ATOMS: atom_id res chain seq x y z
N MET A 1 -19.11 -20.85 6.71
CA MET A 1 -17.75 -20.34 6.46
C MET A 1 -17.91 -19.02 5.73
N SER A 2 -17.39 -17.90 6.24
CA SER A 2 -17.09 -16.63 5.53
C SER A 2 -16.74 -15.57 6.57
N SER A 3 -15.60 -15.77 7.24
CA SER A 3 -14.97 -14.76 8.09
C SER A 3 -14.12 -13.85 7.19
N GLU A 4 -14.76 -13.00 6.37
CA GLU A 4 -14.05 -12.23 5.35
C GLU A 4 -14.42 -10.73 5.33
N SER A 5 -14.99 -10.20 6.42
CA SER A 5 -15.40 -8.78 6.50
C SER A 5 -14.46 -7.88 7.32
N ARG A 6 -13.20 -8.27 7.50
CA ARG A 6 -12.16 -7.48 8.21
C ARG A 6 -10.96 -7.04 7.36
N PRO A 7 -10.58 -7.74 6.26
CA PRO A 7 -9.48 -7.28 5.41
C PRO A 7 -9.83 -6.00 4.63
N ASP A 8 -11.09 -5.84 4.24
CA ASP A 8 -11.52 -4.79 3.29
C ASP A 8 -11.34 -3.36 3.82
N GLU A 9 -11.67 -3.11 5.09
CA GLU A 9 -11.53 -1.77 5.69
C GLU A 9 -10.07 -1.35 5.82
N GLN A 10 -9.19 -2.30 6.18
CA GLN A 10 -7.77 -2.05 6.30
C GLN A 10 -7.13 -1.82 4.92
N VAL A 11 -7.53 -2.60 3.91
CA VAL A 11 -7.13 -2.37 2.51
C VAL A 11 -7.54 -1.00 2.05
N ARG A 12 -8.79 -0.62 2.32
CA ARG A 12 -9.37 0.62 1.86
C ARG A 12 -8.65 1.81 2.47
N HIS A 13 -8.41 1.77 3.79
CA HIS A 13 -7.64 2.81 4.49
C HIS A 13 -6.19 2.91 3.98
N ILE A 14 -5.53 1.77 3.73
CA ILE A 14 -4.16 1.75 3.20
C ILE A 14 -4.12 2.27 1.76
N ARG A 15 -5.10 1.92 0.93
CA ARG A 15 -5.26 2.42 -0.44
C ARG A 15 -5.52 3.93 -0.48
N GLU A 16 -6.40 4.44 0.38
CA GLU A 16 -6.66 5.87 0.53
C GLU A 16 -5.38 6.63 0.88
N LYS A 17 -4.56 6.07 1.76
CA LYS A 17 -3.25 6.65 2.13
C LYS A 17 -2.28 6.70 0.96
N ALA A 18 -2.24 5.67 0.11
CA ALA A 18 -1.42 5.69 -1.10
C ALA A 18 -1.91 6.77 -2.08
N GLU A 19 -3.22 6.91 -2.29
CA GLU A 19 -3.80 7.94 -3.16
C GLU A 19 -3.58 9.36 -2.62
N GLU A 20 -3.56 9.55 -1.30
CA GLU A 20 -3.22 10.82 -0.67
C GLU A 20 -1.74 11.18 -0.93
N LEU A 21 -0.84 10.22 -0.79
CA LEU A 21 0.59 10.40 -1.08
C LEU A 21 0.83 10.71 -2.57
N GLU A 22 0.15 10.05 -3.50
CA GLU A 22 0.22 10.38 -4.93
C GLU A 22 -0.30 11.79 -5.23
N ARG A 23 -1.40 12.21 -4.60
CA ARG A 23 -1.93 13.58 -4.76
C ARG A 23 -0.99 14.61 -4.16
N ALA A 24 -0.37 14.32 -3.01
CA ALA A 24 0.66 15.17 -2.42
C ALA A 24 1.89 15.26 -3.34
N ALA A 25 2.31 14.15 -3.94
CA ALA A 25 3.41 14.11 -4.90
C ALA A 25 3.13 14.98 -6.13
N GLN A 26 1.90 14.93 -6.66
CA GLN A 26 1.48 15.76 -7.80
C GLN A 26 1.42 17.25 -7.47
N ARG A 27 1.12 17.59 -6.22
CA ARG A 27 1.09 18.99 -5.74
C ARG A 27 2.45 19.51 -5.32
N SER A 28 3.39 18.62 -4.98
CA SER A 28 4.75 19.01 -4.64
C SER A 28 5.46 19.53 -5.89
N THR A 29 6.02 20.72 -5.76
CA THR A 29 6.86 21.34 -6.77
C THR A 29 8.31 20.88 -6.68
N ASP A 30 8.66 20.16 -5.61
CA ASP A 30 10.00 19.63 -5.41
C ASP A 30 10.13 18.22 -6.03
N PRO A 31 11.09 17.99 -6.94
CA PRO A 31 11.23 16.72 -7.64
C PRO A 31 11.66 15.58 -6.72
N ASP A 32 12.46 15.86 -5.68
CA ASP A 32 12.91 14.87 -4.70
C ASP A 32 11.78 14.45 -3.75
N GLU A 33 10.99 15.41 -3.28
CA GLU A 33 9.82 15.18 -2.45
C GLU A 33 8.73 14.42 -3.22
N ARG A 34 8.45 14.84 -4.46
CA ARG A 34 7.54 14.11 -5.35
C ARG A 34 7.97 12.65 -5.51
N ARG A 35 9.26 12.41 -5.76
CA ARG A 35 9.79 11.05 -5.90
C ARG A 35 9.62 10.24 -4.62
N ARG A 36 9.96 10.80 -3.46
CA ARG A 36 9.76 10.14 -2.16
C ARG A 36 8.30 9.80 -1.89
N LEU A 37 7.37 10.70 -2.21
CA LEU A 37 5.94 10.50 -2.01
C LEU A 37 5.39 9.40 -2.94
N THR A 38 5.81 9.41 -4.21
CA THR A 38 5.46 8.35 -5.18
C THR A 38 6.04 6.99 -4.76
N ASP A 39 7.32 6.91 -4.39
CA ASP A 39 7.95 5.68 -3.89
C ASP A 39 7.21 5.14 -2.66
N LYS A 40 6.80 6.02 -1.74
CA LYS A 40 6.06 5.63 -0.53
C LYS A 40 4.66 5.11 -0.85
N ALA A 41 3.96 5.71 -1.81
CA ALA A 41 2.67 5.21 -2.27
C ALA A 41 2.79 3.83 -2.93
N LEU A 42 3.86 3.62 -3.71
CA LEU A 42 4.12 2.36 -4.41
C LEU A 42 4.48 1.24 -3.43
N HIS A 43 5.33 1.53 -2.43
CA HIS A 43 5.66 0.58 -1.36
C HIS A 43 4.43 0.17 -0.55
N ILE A 44 3.51 1.10 -0.29
CA ILE A 44 2.25 0.81 0.40
C ILE A 44 1.38 -0.16 -0.40
N ARG A 45 1.29 0.00 -1.73
CA ARG A 45 0.57 -0.93 -2.62
C ARG A 45 1.20 -2.31 -2.65
N GLN A 46 2.52 -2.38 -2.75
CA GLN A 46 3.26 -3.65 -2.73
C GLN A 46 3.02 -4.41 -1.43
N LYS A 47 3.14 -3.73 -0.28
CA LYS A 47 2.86 -4.33 1.02
C LYS A 47 1.42 -4.83 1.16
N LEU A 48 0.47 -4.14 0.52
CA LEU A 48 -0.92 -4.56 0.45
C LEU A 48 -1.09 -5.85 -0.34
N GLU A 49 -0.41 -5.95 -1.48
CA GLU A 49 -0.38 -7.14 -2.33
C GLU A 49 0.29 -8.32 -1.61
N GLU A 50 1.35 -8.09 -0.84
CA GLU A 50 1.96 -9.12 0.03
C GLU A 50 1.02 -9.59 1.16
N LEU A 51 0.25 -8.66 1.75
CA LEU A 51 -0.68 -8.96 2.84
C LEU A 51 -1.97 -9.65 2.36
N HIS A 52 -2.37 -9.44 1.09
CA HIS A 52 -3.59 -9.98 0.49
C HIS A 52 -3.36 -11.06 -0.57
N GLY A 53 -2.13 -11.27 -1.00
CA GLY A 53 -1.74 -12.32 -1.92
C GLY A 53 -1.68 -13.68 -1.22
N PRO A 54 -1.84 -14.78 -1.98
CA PRO A 54 -1.74 -16.14 -1.45
C PRO A 54 -0.33 -16.49 -0.88
N GLU A 55 0.66 -15.62 -1.05
CA GLU A 55 2.06 -15.81 -0.60
C GLU A 55 2.34 -15.42 0.86
N SER A 56 1.39 -14.84 1.61
CA SER A 56 1.54 -14.69 3.08
C SER A 56 1.53 -16.04 3.84
N ALA A 57 1.48 -17.17 3.14
CA ALA A 57 1.67 -18.52 3.68
C ALA A 57 3.10 -19.07 3.55
N THR A 58 4.03 -18.39 2.86
CA THR A 58 5.37 -18.95 2.59
C THR A 58 6.47 -17.91 2.61
N MET A 59 6.81 -17.39 3.79
CA MET A 59 8.19 -16.97 4.08
C MET A 59 8.59 -17.41 5.49
N ASP A 60 8.72 -18.73 5.65
CA ASP A 60 9.79 -19.32 6.46
C ASP A 60 10.26 -20.62 5.78
N PRO A 61 11.43 -20.59 5.12
CA PRO A 61 12.25 -21.78 5.03
C PRO A 61 13.55 -21.52 5.79
N MET A 62 13.62 -21.94 7.06
CA MET A 62 14.86 -22.46 7.63
C MET A 62 14.81 -23.98 7.73
#